data_AF-A0A7M3YYP3-F1
#
_entry.id   AF-A0A7M3YYP3-F1
#
_cell.length_a   1.000
_cell.length_b   1.000
_cell.length_c   1.000
_cell.angle_alpha   90.00
_cell.angle_beta   90.00
_cell.angle_gamma   90.00
#
_symmetry.space_group_name_H-M   'P 1'
#
loop_
_entity.id
_entity.type
_entity.pdbx_description
1 polymer ?
#
loop_
_entity_poly.entity_id
_entity_poly.type
_entity_poly.pdbx_seq_one_letter_code
_entity_poly.pdbx_strand_id
1 'polypeptide(L)'
;MIGQSDIAEIVEEYDRLKLRIGMTASHSALDICDGAIEEGFPTVAYCKEGRHKTYANYFKTQRSSSGRVLRGMVDKAIVMDDFNDVLAPDMQAEMRKRNVIYIPNRSFTSYSSISDIEDNFRVPMFGSRNMLRMEERTEDQDYYWILEKAGLPYPEKIDNPEDIDCLVIVKLHHAQKKLERGFFTCASFKEYQEKSAALLAEGVIDQASLDGARIER
;
A
#
# COMPACT_ATOMS: atom_id res chain seq x y z
N MET A 1 3.73 19.06 -4.69
CA MET A 1 3.07 18.31 -3.60
C MET A 1 1.83 19.06 -3.16
N ILE A 2 0.69 18.37 -3.18
CA ILE A 2 -0.58 18.87 -2.65
C ILE A 2 -0.38 19.21 -1.17
N GLY A 3 -0.65 20.46 -0.81
CA GLY A 3 -0.49 20.97 0.54
C GLY A 3 -1.68 20.66 1.45
N GLN A 4 -1.49 20.90 2.74
CA GLN A 4 -2.56 20.77 3.73
C GLN A 4 -3.71 21.76 3.45
N SER A 5 -3.40 22.99 3.02
CA SER A 5 -4.40 24.00 2.67
C SER A 5 -5.29 23.56 1.51
N ASP A 6 -4.70 22.96 0.47
CA ASP A 6 -5.44 22.49 -0.71
C ASP A 6 -6.51 21.45 -0.33
N ILE A 7 -6.18 20.55 0.60
CA ILE A 7 -7.11 19.53 1.10
C ILE A 7 -8.11 20.13 2.11
N ALA A 8 -7.68 21.10 2.93
CA ALA A 8 -8.55 21.77 3.89
C ALA A 8 -9.71 22.49 3.20
N GLU A 9 -9.44 23.22 2.11
CA GLU A 9 -10.47 23.87 1.29
C GLU A 9 -11.52 22.86 0.79
N ILE A 10 -11.08 21.70 0.31
CA ILE A 10 -11.99 20.63 -0.14
C ILE A 10 -12.84 20.09 1.02
N VAL A 11 -12.25 19.90 2.20
CA VAL A 11 -12.96 19.38 3.38
C VAL A 11 -13.97 20.40 3.92
N GLU A 12 -13.72 21.71 3.77
CA GLU A 12 -14.67 22.76 4.15
C GLU A 12 -15.95 22.73 3.30
N GLU A 13 -15.85 22.30 2.04
CA GLU A 13 -17.01 22.12 1.15
C GLU A 13 -17.82 20.86 1.45
N TYR A 14 -17.27 19.90 2.22
CA TYR A 14 -17.95 18.64 2.50
C TYR A 14 -19.13 18.80 3.47
N ASP A 15 -20.22 18.12 3.16
CA ASP A 15 -21.31 17.90 4.13
C ASP A 15 -20.86 16.88 5.17
N ARG A 16 -20.51 17.38 6.37
CA ARG A 16 -20.00 16.59 7.49
C ARG A 16 -20.96 15.49 7.97
N LEU A 17 -22.26 15.62 7.71
CA LEU A 17 -23.25 14.59 8.07
C LEU A 17 -23.37 13.48 7.01
N LYS A 18 -22.69 13.63 5.87
CA LYS A 18 -22.74 12.71 4.73
C LYS A 18 -21.36 12.19 4.33
N LEU A 19 -20.39 12.22 5.25
CA LEU A 19 -19.06 11.66 5.03
C LEU A 19 -19.15 10.18 4.69
N ARG A 20 -18.24 9.73 3.82
CA ARG A 20 -18.11 8.32 3.42
C ARG A 20 -16.66 7.90 3.52
N ILE A 21 -16.43 6.67 3.92
CA ILE A 21 -15.07 6.10 3.99
C ILE A 21 -14.82 5.32 2.71
N GLY A 22 -13.84 5.78 1.93
CA GLY A 22 -13.45 5.18 0.65
C GLY A 22 -12.08 4.52 0.71
N MET A 23 -11.87 3.43 -0.02
CA MET A 23 -10.58 2.75 -0.10
C MET A 23 -10.42 1.91 -1.36
N THR A 24 -9.17 1.69 -1.80
CA THR A 24 -8.84 0.67 -2.81
C THR A 24 -9.25 -0.69 -2.26
N ALA A 25 -10.07 -1.44 -3.00
CA ALA A 25 -10.65 -2.71 -2.56
C ALA A 25 -9.65 -3.87 -2.67
N SER A 26 -8.59 -3.81 -1.86
CA SER A 26 -7.58 -4.85 -1.68
C SER A 26 -6.83 -4.64 -0.35
N HIS A 27 -5.84 -5.48 -0.04
CA HIS A 27 -5.12 -5.48 1.24
C HIS A 27 -6.07 -5.56 2.45
N SER A 28 -6.23 -4.47 3.20
CA SER A 28 -7.02 -4.36 4.43
C SER A 28 -8.38 -3.69 4.22
N ALA A 29 -8.89 -3.69 2.99
CA ALA A 29 -10.13 -2.98 2.65
C ALA A 29 -11.36 -3.49 3.43
N LEU A 30 -11.45 -4.78 3.73
CA LEU A 30 -12.56 -5.31 4.53
C LEU A 30 -12.47 -4.85 5.98
N ASP A 31 -11.28 -4.81 6.58
CA ASP A 31 -11.07 -4.30 7.95
C ASP A 31 -11.43 -2.81 8.04
N ILE A 32 -11.03 -2.01 7.04
CA ILE A 32 -11.41 -0.60 6.96
C ILE A 32 -12.94 -0.46 6.84
N CYS A 33 -13.57 -1.29 6.00
CA CYS A 33 -15.02 -1.27 5.85
C CYS A 33 -15.75 -1.65 7.15
N ASP A 34 -15.27 -2.68 7.84
CA ASP A 34 -15.87 -3.18 9.08
C ASP A 34 -15.80 -2.12 10.18
N GLY A 35 -14.61 -1.57 10.45
CA GLY A 35 -14.44 -0.50 11.43
C GLY A 35 -15.22 0.77 11.07
N ALA A 36 -15.29 1.15 9.79
CA ALA A 36 -16.09 2.31 9.37
C ALA A 36 -17.61 2.08 9.62
N ILE A 37 -18.11 0.87 9.39
CA ILE A 37 -19.51 0.51 9.67
C ILE A 37 -19.81 0.55 11.17
N GLU A 38 -18.92 0.04 12.01
CA GLU A 38 -19.04 0.07 13.47
C GLU A 38 -19.12 1.51 14.00
N GLU A 39 -18.34 2.41 13.41
CA GLU A 39 -18.35 3.86 13.71
C GLU A 39 -19.50 4.62 13.00
N GLY A 40 -20.36 3.93 12.26
CA GLY A 40 -21.56 4.49 11.64
C GLY A 40 -21.34 5.21 10.30
N PHE A 41 -20.17 5.09 9.68
CA PHE A 41 -19.88 5.68 8.38
C PHE A 41 -20.27 4.74 7.22
N PRO A 42 -20.88 5.26 6.15
CA PRO A 42 -21.06 4.50 4.92
C PRO A 42 -19.73 4.23 4.20
N THR A 43 -19.60 3.04 3.62
CA THR A 43 -18.34 2.57 3.00
C THR A 43 -18.40 2.52 1.47
N VAL A 44 -17.28 2.84 0.81
CA VAL A 44 -17.14 2.79 -0.65
C VAL A 44 -15.85 2.06 -1.03
N ALA A 45 -15.99 0.84 -1.54
CA ALA A 45 -14.88 0.02 -2.03
C ALA A 45 -14.65 0.29 -3.52
N TYR A 46 -13.46 0.77 -3.88
CA TYR A 46 -13.01 0.99 -5.26
C TYR A 46 -12.34 -0.28 -5.79
N CYS A 47 -13.10 -1.06 -6.54
CA CYS A 47 -12.75 -2.40 -6.99
C CYS A 47 -12.20 -2.40 -8.41
N LYS A 48 -11.29 -3.34 -8.69
CA LYS A 48 -10.88 -3.71 -10.04
C LYS A 48 -11.79 -4.80 -10.61
N GLU A 49 -12.11 -4.71 -11.89
CA GLU A 49 -12.82 -5.73 -12.66
C GLU A 49 -12.14 -7.11 -12.51
N GLY A 50 -12.92 -8.17 -12.42
CA GLY A 50 -12.42 -9.52 -12.08
C GLY A 50 -12.01 -9.74 -10.60
N ARG A 51 -11.77 -8.68 -9.81
CA ARG A 51 -11.43 -8.77 -8.36
C ARG A 51 -12.52 -8.20 -7.44
N HIS A 52 -13.65 -7.79 -7.99
CA HIS A 52 -14.70 -7.06 -7.26
C HIS A 52 -15.65 -7.96 -6.45
N LYS A 53 -15.80 -9.25 -6.78
CA LYS A 53 -16.85 -10.13 -6.23
C LYS A 53 -16.85 -10.22 -4.70
N THR A 54 -15.67 -10.23 -4.08
CA THR A 54 -15.50 -10.18 -2.61
C THR A 54 -16.31 -9.03 -2.01
N TYR A 55 -16.12 -7.83 -2.53
CA TYR A 55 -16.73 -6.60 -2.01
C TYR A 55 -18.16 -6.39 -2.52
N ALA A 56 -18.39 -6.62 -3.82
CA ALA A 56 -19.66 -6.32 -4.48
C ALA A 56 -20.77 -7.35 -4.17
N ASN A 57 -20.39 -8.59 -3.83
CA ASN A 57 -21.35 -9.68 -3.61
C ASN A 57 -21.27 -10.23 -2.19
N TYR A 58 -20.12 -10.80 -1.81
CA TYR A 58 -20.01 -11.60 -0.59
C TYR A 58 -20.06 -10.76 0.69
N PHE A 59 -19.44 -9.58 0.68
CA PHE A 59 -19.40 -8.65 1.81
C PHE A 59 -20.24 -7.39 1.61
N LYS A 60 -21.11 -7.38 0.59
CA LYS A 60 -22.05 -6.29 0.38
C LYS A 60 -22.96 -6.14 1.60
N THR A 61 -23.10 -4.90 2.07
CA THR A 61 -23.93 -4.59 3.23
C THR A 61 -25.40 -4.90 2.95
N GLN A 62 -26.03 -5.57 3.90
CA GLN A 62 -27.47 -5.78 3.98
C GLN A 62 -27.99 -4.99 5.17
N ARG A 63 -28.96 -4.11 4.95
CA ARG A 63 -29.55 -3.26 5.98
C ARG A 63 -31.03 -3.61 6.18
N SER A 64 -31.51 -3.44 7.41
CA SER A 64 -32.94 -3.50 7.72
C SER A 64 -33.70 -2.33 7.09
N SER A 65 -35.03 -2.37 7.11
CA SER A 65 -35.88 -1.23 6.73
C SER A 65 -35.61 0.03 7.55
N SER A 66 -35.10 -0.11 8.78
CA SER A 66 -34.68 1.00 9.65
C SER A 66 -33.26 1.49 9.38
N GLY A 67 -32.52 0.90 8.42
CA GLY A 67 -31.16 1.29 8.07
C GLY A 67 -30.05 0.63 8.89
N ARG A 68 -30.38 -0.21 9.87
CA ARG A 68 -29.40 -0.95 10.69
C ARG A 68 -28.69 -2.01 9.85
N VAL A 69 -27.38 -2.11 9.97
CA VAL A 69 -26.61 -3.19 9.34
C VAL A 69 -27.01 -4.53 9.94
N LEU A 70 -27.35 -5.49 9.09
CA LEU A 70 -27.67 -6.87 9.45
C LEU A 70 -26.50 -7.81 9.14
N ARG A 71 -25.80 -7.55 8.03
CA ARG A 71 -24.65 -8.35 7.57
C ARG A 71 -23.83 -7.55 6.55
N GLY A 72 -22.54 -7.88 6.45
CA GLY A 72 -21.64 -7.29 5.46
C GLY A 72 -21.23 -5.89 5.86
N MET A 73 -20.26 -5.35 5.14
CA MET A 73 -19.58 -4.12 5.52
C MET A 73 -19.27 -3.20 4.32
N VAL A 74 -19.60 -3.61 3.10
CA VAL A 74 -19.41 -2.81 1.89
C VAL A 74 -20.74 -2.23 1.40
N ASP A 75 -21.04 -0.96 1.69
CA ASP A 75 -22.28 -0.32 1.26
C ASP A 75 -22.30 -0.09 -0.25
N LYS A 76 -21.17 0.33 -0.81
CA LYS A 76 -21.02 0.53 -2.25
C LYS A 76 -19.71 -0.05 -2.75
N ALA A 77 -19.79 -0.89 -3.78
CA ALA A 77 -18.66 -1.24 -4.62
C ALA A 77 -18.74 -0.43 -5.94
N ILE A 78 -17.66 0.24 -6.29
CA ILE A 78 -17.46 0.90 -7.59
C ILE A 78 -16.45 0.05 -8.35
N VAL A 79 -16.84 -0.51 -9.49
CA VAL A 79 -15.98 -1.38 -10.29
C VAL A 79 -15.35 -0.58 -11.42
N MET A 80 -14.04 -0.68 -11.55
CA MET A 80 -13.19 0.04 -12.50
C MET A 80 -12.29 -0.95 -13.24
N ASP A 81 -11.67 -0.54 -14.34
CA ASP A 81 -10.82 -1.41 -15.14
C ASP A 81 -9.45 -1.63 -14.48
N ASP A 82 -8.92 -0.59 -13.83
CA ASP A 82 -7.70 -0.65 -13.03
C ASP A 82 -7.87 0.03 -11.66
N PHE A 83 -7.03 -0.35 -10.68
CA PHE A 83 -7.04 0.32 -9.39
C PHE A 83 -6.57 1.77 -9.50
N ASN A 84 -5.70 2.09 -10.46
CA ASN A 84 -5.23 3.46 -10.70
C ASN A 84 -6.30 4.41 -11.24
N ASP A 85 -7.46 3.90 -11.65
CA ASP A 85 -8.58 4.74 -12.08
C ASP A 85 -9.11 5.63 -10.94
N VAL A 86 -8.78 5.34 -9.67
CA VAL A 86 -9.04 6.26 -8.55
C VAL A 86 -8.31 7.61 -8.70
N LEU A 87 -7.20 7.65 -9.43
CA LEU A 87 -6.46 8.86 -9.72
C LEU A 87 -7.08 9.66 -10.87
N ALA A 88 -8.02 9.11 -11.64
CA ALA A 88 -8.64 9.81 -12.75
C ALA A 88 -9.38 11.07 -12.27
N PRO A 89 -9.23 12.23 -12.95
CA PRO A 89 -9.85 13.49 -12.52
C PRO A 89 -11.37 13.39 -12.28
N ASP A 90 -12.09 12.68 -13.15
CA ASP A 90 -13.54 12.49 -13.04
C ASP A 90 -13.91 11.61 -11.83
N MET A 91 -13.12 10.56 -11.57
CA MET A 91 -13.33 9.70 -10.40
C MET A 91 -13.09 10.48 -9.10
N GLN A 92 -12.04 11.32 -9.05
CA GLN A 92 -11.78 12.19 -7.91
C GLN A 92 -12.88 13.24 -7.72
N ALA A 93 -13.42 13.81 -8.80
CA ALA A 93 -14.54 14.74 -8.73
C ALA A 93 -15.80 14.07 -8.15
N GLU A 94 -16.11 12.85 -8.58
CA GLU A 94 -17.21 12.07 -8.01
C GLU A 94 -16.97 11.68 -6.54
N MET A 95 -15.73 11.37 -6.15
CA MET A 95 -15.34 11.17 -4.75
C MET A 95 -15.62 12.41 -3.90
N ARG A 96 -15.15 13.58 -4.35
CA ARG A 96 -15.36 14.85 -3.63
C ARG A 96 -16.83 15.22 -3.51
N LYS A 97 -17.59 15.12 -4.60
CA LYS A 97 -19.04 15.37 -4.61
C LYS A 97 -19.81 14.48 -3.64
N ARG A 98 -19.28 13.29 -3.32
CA ARG A 98 -19.87 12.32 -2.38
C ARG A 98 -19.28 12.40 -0.97
N ASN A 99 -18.50 13.44 -0.67
CA ASN A 99 -17.85 13.67 0.62
C ASN A 99 -16.98 12.48 1.07
N VAL A 100 -16.26 11.85 0.13
CA VAL A 100 -15.40 10.71 0.44
C VAL A 100 -14.13 11.18 1.14
N ILE A 101 -13.86 10.59 2.31
CA ILE A 101 -12.55 10.56 2.94
C ILE A 101 -11.91 9.22 2.60
N TYR A 102 -10.73 9.27 2.01
CA TYR A 102 -10.02 8.10 1.54
C TYR A 102 -9.10 7.56 2.64
N ILE A 103 -9.21 6.27 2.97
CA ILE A 103 -8.27 5.60 3.87
C ILE A 103 -7.30 4.81 3.00
N PRO A 104 -6.02 5.22 2.93
CA PRO A 104 -5.03 4.52 2.13
C PRO A 104 -4.71 3.17 2.76
N ASN A 105 -4.55 2.15 1.94
CA ASN A 105 -3.97 0.87 2.32
C ASN A 105 -2.81 0.53 1.39
N ARG A 106 -2.06 -0.54 1.68
CA ARG A 106 -0.86 -0.88 0.90
C ARG A 106 -1.15 -1.09 -0.59
N SER A 107 -2.36 -1.52 -0.96
CA SER A 107 -2.67 -1.67 -2.39
C SER A 107 -2.72 -0.34 -3.11
N PHE A 108 -3.19 0.74 -2.46
CA PHE A 108 -3.19 2.06 -3.08
C PHE A 108 -1.76 2.48 -3.49
N THR A 109 -0.80 2.37 -2.57
CA THR A 109 0.61 2.72 -2.84
C THR A 109 1.36 1.70 -3.68
N SER A 110 0.92 0.43 -3.73
CA SER A 110 1.52 -0.58 -4.61
C SER A 110 1.08 -0.48 -6.08
N TYR A 111 -0.11 0.07 -6.37
CA TYR A 111 -0.60 0.21 -7.75
C TYR A 111 -0.39 1.64 -8.28
N SER A 112 -0.57 2.65 -7.44
CA SER A 112 -0.38 4.06 -7.78
C SER A 112 1.02 4.53 -7.41
N SER A 113 1.64 5.36 -8.27
CA SER A 113 2.95 5.93 -7.94
C SER A 113 2.82 6.89 -6.76
N ILE A 114 3.83 6.92 -5.88
CA ILE A 114 3.84 7.86 -4.74
C ILE A 114 3.74 9.31 -5.21
N SER A 115 4.43 9.66 -6.31
CA SER A 115 4.37 11.01 -6.88
C SER A 115 2.96 11.37 -7.35
N ASP A 116 2.22 10.45 -7.98
CA ASP A 116 0.82 10.71 -8.36
C ASP A 116 -0.08 10.90 -7.14
N ILE A 117 0.14 10.13 -6.07
CA ILE A 117 -0.58 10.31 -4.81
C ILE A 117 -0.25 11.68 -4.21
N GLU A 118 1.02 12.08 -4.21
CA GLU A 118 1.49 13.34 -3.62
C GLU A 118 1.04 14.58 -4.39
N ASP A 119 1.01 14.52 -5.72
CA ASP A 119 0.82 15.69 -6.57
C ASP A 119 -0.56 15.75 -7.26
N ASN A 120 -1.22 14.61 -7.46
CA ASN A 120 -2.42 14.52 -8.31
C ASN A 120 -3.69 14.07 -7.57
N PHE A 121 -3.58 13.36 -6.45
CA PHE A 121 -4.75 12.81 -5.73
C PHE A 121 -5.43 13.84 -4.80
N ARG A 122 -6.31 14.70 -5.34
CA ARG A 122 -7.02 15.76 -4.61
C ARG A 122 -8.30 15.26 -3.93
N VAL A 123 -8.24 14.13 -3.24
CA VAL A 123 -9.30 13.67 -2.34
C VAL A 123 -8.75 13.69 -0.91
N PRO A 124 -9.51 14.15 0.10
CA PRO A 124 -9.08 14.09 1.48
C PRO A 124 -8.70 12.67 1.87
N MET A 125 -7.52 12.50 2.44
CA MET A 125 -6.97 11.20 2.79
C MET A 125 -6.60 11.18 4.26
N PHE A 126 -6.92 10.08 4.95
CA PHE A 126 -6.55 9.90 6.35
C PHE A 126 -5.06 9.53 6.48
N GLY A 127 -4.36 10.17 7.42
CA GLY A 127 -2.92 9.99 7.64
C GLY A 127 -2.05 11.05 6.98
N SER A 128 -0.73 10.83 6.99
CA SER A 128 0.25 11.79 6.44
C SER A 128 0.68 11.40 5.03
N ARG A 129 0.34 12.23 4.05
CA ARG A 129 0.62 11.97 2.62
C ARG A 129 2.12 11.82 2.33
N ASN A 130 2.94 12.70 2.89
CA ASN A 130 4.39 12.68 2.72
C ASN A 130 5.08 11.46 3.36
N MET A 131 4.45 10.82 4.35
CA MET A 131 5.01 9.64 5.00
C MET A 131 4.87 8.38 4.15
N LEU A 132 3.98 8.38 3.15
CA LEU A 132 3.85 7.25 2.23
C LEU A 132 5.15 7.01 1.45
N ARG A 133 5.88 8.09 1.11
CA ARG A 133 7.19 8.01 0.45
C ARG A 133 8.24 7.31 1.30
N MET A 134 8.15 7.45 2.63
CA MET A 134 9.11 6.82 3.53
C MET A 134 8.97 5.28 3.58
N GLU A 135 7.84 4.74 3.11
CA GLU A 135 7.68 3.29 2.92
C GLU A 135 8.40 2.78 1.66
N GLU A 136 8.79 3.67 0.74
CA GLU A 136 9.55 3.31 -0.44
C GLU A 136 11.03 3.11 -0.10
N ARG A 137 11.59 2.02 -0.63
CA ARG A 137 12.90 1.50 -0.21
C ARG A 137 14.08 2.07 -0.99
N THR A 138 13.80 2.86 -2.01
CA THR A 138 14.80 3.49 -2.88
C THR A 138 15.00 4.96 -2.55
N GLU A 139 14.25 5.48 -1.59
CA GLU A 139 14.31 6.89 -1.18
C GLU A 139 15.42 7.08 -0.14
N ASP A 140 16.10 8.23 -0.17
CA ASP A 140 17.17 8.54 0.79
C ASP A 140 16.64 8.62 2.23
N GLN A 141 15.35 8.96 2.38
CA GLN A 141 14.63 9.04 3.66
C GLN A 141 13.63 7.90 3.80
N ASP A 142 14.12 6.67 3.62
CA ASP A 142 13.33 5.45 3.76
C ASP A 142 13.11 5.03 5.24
N TYR A 143 12.53 3.85 5.40
CA TYR A 143 12.34 3.20 6.70
C TYR A 143 13.61 3.14 7.57
N TYR A 144 14.78 2.77 7.00
CA TYR A 144 16.01 2.67 7.79
C TYR A 144 16.49 4.04 8.24
N TRP A 145 16.34 5.07 7.39
CA TRP A 145 16.62 6.44 7.78
C TRP A 145 15.76 6.90 8.96
N ILE A 146 14.45 6.59 8.97
CA ILE A 146 13.57 6.91 10.10
C ILE A 146 14.06 6.24 11.38
N LEU A 147 14.38 4.94 11.31
CA LEU A 147 14.84 4.21 12.49
C LEU A 147 16.15 4.77 13.04
N GLU A 148 17.09 5.13 12.15
CA GLU A 148 18.33 5.80 12.54
C GLU A 148 18.05 7.13 13.25
N LYS A 149 17.20 7.99 12.67
CA LYS A 149 16.84 9.28 13.29
C LYS A 149 16.09 9.13 14.60
N ALA A 150 15.32 8.06 14.76
CA ALA A 150 14.59 7.75 15.98
C ALA A 150 15.46 7.05 17.05
N GLY A 151 16.69 6.64 16.72
CA GLY A 151 17.54 5.86 17.61
C GLY A 151 16.98 4.47 17.91
N LEU A 152 16.22 3.90 16.97
CA LEU A 152 15.64 2.57 17.09
C LEU A 152 16.57 1.51 16.50
N PRO A 153 16.65 0.31 17.12
CA PRO A 153 17.50 -0.75 16.60
C PRO A 153 16.93 -1.32 15.29
N TYR A 154 17.82 -1.64 14.35
CA TYR A 154 17.53 -2.39 13.13
C TYR A 154 18.71 -3.29 12.76
N PRO A 155 18.49 -4.35 11.94
CA PRO A 155 19.56 -5.23 11.51
C PRO A 155 20.69 -4.47 10.82
N GLU A 156 21.92 -4.80 11.18
CA GLU A 156 23.09 -4.12 10.66
C GLU A 156 23.31 -4.53 9.20
N LYS A 157 23.66 -3.56 8.36
CA LYS A 157 23.95 -3.81 6.95
C LYS A 157 25.38 -4.34 6.82
N ILE A 158 25.55 -5.41 6.06
CA ILE A 158 26.87 -5.84 5.57
C ILE A 158 27.02 -5.31 4.14
N ASP A 159 28.09 -4.55 3.88
CA ASP A 159 28.31 -3.91 2.58
C ASP A 159 28.84 -4.89 1.52
N ASN A 160 29.74 -5.81 1.90
CA ASN A 160 30.31 -6.80 0.97
C ASN A 160 29.93 -8.23 1.39
N PRO A 161 29.47 -9.09 0.47
CA PRO A 161 29.19 -10.50 0.77
C PRO A 161 30.41 -11.26 1.35
N GLU A 162 31.63 -10.83 1.04
CA GLU A 162 32.88 -11.38 1.57
C GLU A 162 33.01 -11.21 3.09
N ASP A 163 32.36 -10.20 3.66
CA ASP A 163 32.39 -9.88 5.09
C ASP A 163 31.37 -10.72 5.91
N ILE A 164 30.66 -11.66 5.28
CA ILE A 164 29.71 -12.55 5.96
C ILE A 164 30.46 -13.54 6.85
N ASP A 165 30.32 -13.38 8.16
CA ASP A 165 30.92 -14.22 9.22
C ASP A 165 29.89 -14.93 10.12
N CYS A 166 28.60 -14.70 9.89
CA CYS A 166 27.49 -15.27 10.64
C CYS A 166 26.27 -15.57 9.74
N LEU A 167 25.19 -16.11 10.32
CA LEU A 167 23.94 -16.30 9.60
C LEU A 167 23.31 -14.95 9.26
N VAL A 168 23.16 -14.66 7.98
CA VAL A 168 22.56 -13.43 7.46
C VAL A 168 21.35 -13.72 6.59
N ILE A 169 20.52 -12.69 6.40
CA ILE A 169 19.46 -12.69 5.39
C ILE A 169 19.84 -11.75 4.25
N VAL A 170 19.81 -12.27 3.03
CA VAL A 170 20.00 -11.51 1.79
C VAL A 170 18.64 -11.21 1.21
N LYS A 171 18.36 -9.92 1.01
CA LYS A 171 17.06 -9.44 0.61
C LYS A 171 17.14 -8.68 -0.72
N LEU A 172 16.36 -9.10 -1.71
CA LEU A 172 16.41 -8.57 -3.07
C LEU A 172 15.06 -8.67 -3.80
N HIS A 173 14.96 -8.11 -5.00
CA HIS A 173 13.76 -8.27 -5.82
C HIS A 173 13.70 -9.64 -6.48
N HIS A 174 12.49 -10.17 -6.64
CA HIS A 174 12.26 -11.40 -7.42
C HIS A 174 12.11 -11.02 -8.90
N ALA A 175 12.81 -11.73 -9.79
CA ALA A 175 12.84 -11.43 -11.23
C ALA A 175 11.44 -11.44 -11.89
N GLN A 176 10.57 -12.36 -11.47
CA GLN A 176 9.22 -12.51 -12.04
C GLN A 176 8.15 -11.79 -11.21
N LYS A 177 8.20 -11.95 -9.88
CA LYS A 177 7.21 -11.40 -8.97
C LYS A 177 7.64 -10.01 -8.51
N LYS A 178 7.48 -9.01 -9.37
CA LYS A 178 7.98 -7.64 -9.15
C LYS A 178 7.49 -6.97 -7.85
N LEU A 179 6.30 -7.32 -7.38
CA LEU A 179 5.73 -6.81 -6.12
C LEU A 179 6.22 -7.57 -4.88
N GLU A 180 6.81 -8.75 -5.08
CA GLU A 180 7.30 -9.61 -4.00
C GLU A 180 8.79 -9.41 -3.80
N ARG A 181 9.23 -9.64 -2.56
CA ARG A 181 10.64 -9.65 -2.21
C ARG A 181 11.17 -11.09 -2.26
N GLY A 182 12.32 -11.27 -2.90
CA GLY A 182 13.13 -12.48 -2.82
C GLY A 182 13.99 -12.45 -1.56
N PHE A 183 14.20 -13.63 -0.99
CA PHE A 183 15.05 -13.82 0.18
C PHE A 183 15.83 -15.11 0.05
N PHE A 184 17.06 -15.10 0.52
CA PHE A 184 17.76 -16.32 0.91
C PHE A 184 18.63 -16.04 2.12
N THR A 185 19.00 -17.09 2.85
CA THR A 185 19.93 -16.99 3.97
C THR A 185 21.25 -17.63 3.60
N CYS A 186 22.35 -17.16 4.18
CA CYS A 186 23.66 -17.77 4.09
C CYS A 186 24.44 -17.50 5.37
N ALA A 187 25.42 -18.35 5.68
CA ALA A 187 26.28 -18.19 6.85
C ALA A 187 27.76 -17.92 6.50
N SER A 188 28.07 -17.79 5.21
CA SER A 188 29.41 -17.49 4.70
C SER A 188 29.35 -16.95 3.28
N PHE A 189 30.44 -16.32 2.83
CA PHE A 189 30.60 -15.89 1.43
C PHE A 189 30.47 -17.05 0.43
N LYS A 190 30.98 -18.24 0.77
CA LYS A 190 30.85 -19.42 -0.08
C LYS A 190 29.38 -19.81 -0.28
N GLU A 191 28.61 -19.88 0.80
CA GLU A 191 27.17 -20.16 0.71
C GLU A 191 26.42 -19.07 -0.07
N TYR A 192 26.82 -17.81 0.09
CA TYR A 192 26.26 -16.71 -0.70
C TYR A 192 26.42 -16.98 -2.19
N GLN A 193 27.65 -17.28 -2.65
CA GLN A 193 27.95 -17.55 -4.05
C GLN A 193 27.19 -18.78 -4.60
N GLU A 194 27.17 -19.88 -3.84
CA GLU A 194 26.49 -21.11 -4.26
C GLU A 194 24.97 -20.89 -4.41
N LYS A 195 24.34 -20.23 -3.43
CA LYS A 195 22.90 -19.97 -3.44
C LYS A 195 22.52 -18.93 -4.48
N SER A 196 23.28 -17.84 -4.61
CA SER A 196 23.00 -16.81 -5.62
C SER A 196 23.14 -17.37 -7.04
N ALA A 197 24.16 -18.18 -7.31
CA ALA A 197 24.34 -18.82 -8.62
C ALA A 197 23.19 -19.78 -8.95
N ALA A 198 22.74 -20.58 -7.99
CA ALA A 198 21.59 -21.47 -8.18
C ALA A 198 20.30 -20.68 -8.49
N LEU A 199 20.00 -19.63 -7.70
CA LEU A 199 18.81 -18.80 -7.90
C LEU A 199 18.83 -18.01 -9.21
N LEU A 200 20.01 -17.58 -9.68
CA LEU A 200 20.19 -16.97 -10.99
C LEU A 200 19.94 -17.98 -12.12
N ALA A 201 20.47 -19.20 -12.00
CA ALA A 201 20.28 -20.26 -12.98
C ALA A 201 18.81 -20.70 -13.08
N GLU A 202 18.09 -20.68 -11.97
CA GLU A 202 16.64 -20.95 -11.91
C GLU A 202 15.77 -19.77 -12.38
N GLY A 203 16.36 -18.58 -12.59
CA GLY A 203 15.64 -17.37 -12.98
C GLY A 203 14.70 -16.84 -11.88
N VAL A 204 14.95 -17.19 -10.63
CA VAL A 204 14.22 -16.66 -9.46
C VAL A 204 14.62 -15.21 -9.20
N ILE A 205 15.92 -14.92 -9.34
CA ILE A 205 16.51 -13.59 -9.20
C ILE A 205 17.24 -13.21 -10.48
N ASP A 206 17.51 -11.92 -10.67
CA ASP A 206 18.37 -11.41 -11.74
C ASP A 206 19.61 -10.73 -11.16
N GLN A 207 20.63 -10.54 -12.00
CA GLN A 207 21.90 -9.98 -11.56
C GLN A 207 21.75 -8.56 -11.01
N ALA A 208 20.91 -7.73 -11.63
CA ALA A 208 20.68 -6.35 -11.19
C ALA A 208 20.06 -6.30 -9.78
N SER A 209 19.14 -7.21 -9.47
CA SER A 209 18.52 -7.36 -8.15
C SER A 209 19.52 -7.88 -7.12
N LEU A 210 20.43 -8.78 -7.52
CA LEU A 210 21.49 -9.29 -6.66
C LEU A 210 22.54 -8.22 -6.34
N ASP A 211 22.93 -7.42 -7.32
CA ASP A 211 23.89 -6.31 -7.15
C ASP A 211 23.34 -5.23 -6.20
N GLY A 212 22.02 -5.01 -6.21
CA GLY A 212 21.31 -4.13 -5.28
C GLY A 212 20.83 -4.81 -4.00
N ALA A 213 21.24 -6.06 -3.72
CA ALA A 213 20.73 -6.79 -2.57
C ALA A 213 21.19 -6.16 -1.26
N ARG A 214 20.31 -6.21 -0.26
CA ARG A 214 20.64 -5.80 1.12
C ARG A 214 20.94 -7.04 1.95
N ILE A 215 22.14 -7.11 2.51
CA ILE A 215 22.59 -8.16 3.42
C ILE A 215 22.46 -7.64 4.85
N GLU A 216 21.79 -8.41 5.70
CA GLU A 216 21.53 -8.02 7.08
C GLU A 216 21.91 -9.10 8.07
N ARG A 217 22.58 -8.70 9.16
CA ARG A 217 22.87 -9.52 10.35
C ARG A 217 22.02 -9.12 11.55
#